data_AF-A0A957MX33-F1
#
_entry.id   AF-A0A957MX33-F1
#
_cell.length_a   1.000
_cell.length_b   1.000
_cell.length_c   1.000
_cell.angle_alpha   90.00
_cell.angle_beta   90.00
_cell.angle_gamma   90.00
#
_symmetry.space_group_name_H-M   'P 1'
#
loop_
_entity.id
_entity.type
_entity.pdbx_description
1 polymer ?
#
loop_
_entity_poly.entity_id
_entity_poly.type
_entity_poly.pdbx_seq_one_letter_code
_entity_poly.pdbx_strand_id
1 'polypeptide(L)'
;MLVACQPIQPPVRQLIAAPDVPAADTAPNDAIPPPHPLKLTILYDNTITDARLTADWGFAALVEYDGDVLLFDTGAGPILLDNMEQLG
;
A
#
# COMPACT_ATOMS: atom_id res chain seq x y z
N MET A 1 16.32 36.76 12.80
CA MET A 1 15.07 36.15 13.32
C MET A 1 15.07 34.70 12.87
N LEU A 2 15.68 33.80 13.66
CA LEU A 2 15.73 32.37 13.35
C LEU A 2 14.48 31.73 13.95
N VAL A 3 13.56 31.24 13.12
CA VAL A 3 12.45 30.42 13.59
C VAL A 3 12.98 28.99 13.69
N ALA A 4 13.17 28.49 14.90
CA ALA A 4 13.46 27.08 15.13
C ALA A 4 12.22 26.26 14.79
N CYS A 5 12.26 25.50 13.70
CA CYS A 5 11.28 24.43 13.44
C CYS A 5 11.39 23.40 14.57
N GLN A 6 10.44 23.44 15.51
CA GLN A 6 10.29 22.35 16.48
C GLN A 6 9.85 21.09 15.72
N PRO A 7 10.44 19.92 16.01
CA PRO A 7 10.02 18.68 15.38
C PRO A 7 8.58 18.37 15.78
N ILE A 8 7.69 18.29 14.80
CA ILE A 8 6.32 17.84 14.98
C ILE A 8 6.40 16.35 15.30
N GLN A 9 6.18 15.98 16.56
CA GLN A 9 6.03 14.58 16.95
C GLN A 9 4.79 14.04 16.22
N PRO A 10 4.90 13.00 15.36
CA PRO A 10 3.72 12.43 14.73
C PRO A 10 2.81 11.89 15.84
N PRO A 11 1.47 12.06 15.75
CA PRO A 11 0.57 11.39 16.66
C PRO A 11 0.77 9.88 16.45
N VAL A 12 1.42 9.24 17.42
CA VAL A 12 1.48 7.78 17.46
C VAL A 12 0.04 7.32 17.61
N ARG A 13 -0.58 6.87 16.51
CA ARG A 13 -1.85 6.15 16.59
C ARG A 13 -1.58 4.93 17.46
N GLN A 14 -2.12 4.94 18.66
CA GLN A 14 -2.20 3.75 19.50
C GLN A 14 -2.80 2.65 18.64
N LEU A 15 -2.08 1.54 18.48
CA LEU A 15 -2.61 0.35 17.84
C LEU A 15 -3.86 0.00 18.65
N ILE A 16 -5.03 0.21 18.06
CA ILE A 16 -6.31 -0.12 18.68
C ILE A 16 -6.17 -1.61 19.00
N ALA A 17 -6.27 -1.97 20.29
CA ALA A 17 -6.27 -3.37 20.68
C ALA A 17 -7.32 -4.07 19.81
N ALA A 18 -6.96 -5.22 19.23
CA ALA A 18 -7.91 -6.03 18.48
C ALA A 18 -9.18 -6.15 19.35
N PRO A 19 -10.37 -5.88 18.81
CA PRO A 19 -11.58 -6.03 19.61
C PRO A 19 -11.59 -7.45 20.15
N ASP A 20 -11.88 -7.60 21.45
CA ASP A 20 -12.12 -8.90 22.06
C ASP A 20 -13.19 -9.60 21.23
N VAL A 21 -12.78 -10.50 20.35
CA VAL A 21 -13.70 -11.28 19.52
C VAL A 21 -14.45 -12.15 20.52
N PRO A 22 -15.77 -11.96 20.71
CA PRO A 22 -16.52 -12.84 21.58
C PRO A 22 -16.40 -14.25 21.02
N ALA A 23 -16.10 -15.22 21.89
CA ALA A 23 -16.05 -16.63 21.52
C ALA A 23 -17.34 -16.98 20.78
N ALA A 24 -17.18 -17.34 19.50
CA ALA A 24 -18.27 -17.57 18.57
C ALA A 24 -19.28 -18.56 19.14
N ASP A 25 -20.51 -18.07 19.32
CA ASP A 25 -21.65 -18.91 19.67
C ASP A 25 -22.11 -19.64 18.42
N THR A 26 -21.87 -20.96 18.42
CA THR A 26 -22.50 -22.04 17.65
C THR A 26 -23.28 -21.68 16.36
N ALA A 27 -22.57 -21.54 15.22
CA ALA A 27 -23.15 -21.64 13.88
C ALA A 27 -22.43 -22.72 13.03
N PRO A 28 -23.14 -23.42 12.13
CA PRO A 28 -22.62 -24.58 11.41
C PRO A 28 -21.68 -24.17 10.27
N ASN A 29 -20.37 -24.39 10.45
CA ASN A 29 -19.35 -24.40 9.40
C ASN A 29 -19.46 -23.28 8.35
N ASP A 30 -19.37 -22.02 8.80
CA ASP A 30 -19.12 -20.85 7.94
C ASP A 30 -17.69 -20.95 7.39
N ALA A 31 -17.51 -21.73 6.33
CA ALA A 31 -16.26 -21.71 5.57
C ALA A 31 -16.07 -20.29 5.05
N ILE A 32 -15.05 -19.59 5.55
CA ILE A 32 -14.60 -18.31 4.99
C ILE A 32 -14.43 -18.55 3.49
N PRO A 33 -15.17 -17.85 2.60
CA PRO A 33 -14.99 -18.01 1.17
C PRO A 33 -13.51 -17.78 0.84
N PRO A 34 -12.92 -18.55 -0.10
CA PRO A 34 -11.52 -18.42 -0.42
C PRO A 34 -11.23 -16.95 -0.72
N PRO A 35 -10.19 -16.35 -0.12
CA PRO A 35 -9.91 -14.94 -0.30
C PRO A 35 -9.80 -14.64 -1.79
N HIS A 36 -10.47 -13.58 -2.23
CA HIS A 36 -10.30 -13.08 -3.58
C HIS A 36 -8.81 -12.78 -3.83
N PRO A 37 -8.28 -13.11 -5.01
CA PRO A 37 -6.86 -12.94 -5.29
C PRO A 37 -6.49 -11.45 -5.20
N LEU A 38 -5.54 -11.15 -4.32
CA LEU A 38 -4.90 -9.84 -4.25
C LEU A 38 -3.69 -9.83 -5.18
N LYS A 39 -3.63 -8.87 -6.11
CA LYS A 39 -2.45 -8.62 -6.93
C LYS A 39 -1.89 -7.24 -6.62
N LEU A 40 -0.59 -7.21 -6.31
CA LEU A 40 0.16 -5.99 -6.09
C LEU A 40 1.21 -5.85 -7.18
N THR A 41 1.18 -4.74 -7.90
CA THR A 41 2.16 -4.41 -8.93
C THR A 41 2.94 -3.19 -8.46
N ILE A 42 4.23 -3.32 -8.20
CA ILE A 42 5.09 -2.20 -7.83
C ILE A 42 5.38 -1.40 -9.09
N LEU A 43 4.89 -0.16 -9.13
CA LEU A 43 5.07 0.75 -10.26
C LEU A 43 6.31 1.63 -10.08
N TYR A 44 6.67 1.92 -8.83
CA TYR A 44 7.83 2.72 -8.48
C TYR A 44 8.31 2.35 -7.07
N ASP A 45 9.61 2.16 -6.93
CA ASP A 45 10.30 1.88 -5.68
C ASP A 45 11.73 2.42 -5.78
N ASN A 46 12.42 2.47 -4.63
CA ASN A 46 13.83 2.85 -4.54
C ASN A 46 14.77 1.82 -5.18
N THR A 47 14.25 0.65 -5.59
CA THR A 47 15.02 -0.42 -6.22
C THR A 47 14.29 -0.95 -7.45
N ILE A 48 15.04 -1.49 -8.42
CA ILE A 48 14.48 -2.12 -9.62
C ILE A 48 14.91 -3.58 -9.74
N THR A 49 13.97 -4.40 -10.21
CA THR A 49 14.23 -5.77 -10.66
C THR A 49 14.13 -5.90 -12.18
N ASP A 50 13.41 -4.99 -12.83
CA ASP A 50 13.32 -4.84 -14.28
C ASP A 50 14.17 -3.64 -14.74
N ALA A 51 15.15 -3.90 -15.61
CA ALA A 51 16.09 -2.90 -16.11
C ALA A 51 15.45 -1.83 -17.01
N ARG A 52 14.19 -1.99 -17.41
CA ARG A 52 13.42 -0.98 -18.16
C ARG A 52 12.86 0.12 -17.25
N LEU A 53 12.78 -0.14 -15.95
CA LEU A 53 12.20 0.78 -14.98
C LEU A 53 13.26 1.72 -14.40
N THR A 54 12.80 2.88 -13.96
CA THR A 54 13.61 3.84 -13.22
C THR A 54 13.25 3.81 -11.73
N ALA A 55 14.25 3.65 -10.87
CA ALA A 55 14.14 3.81 -9.43
C ALA A 55 14.68 5.18 -8.99
N ASP A 56 14.04 5.74 -7.96
CA ASP A 56 14.48 6.92 -7.20
C ASP A 56 13.71 6.90 -5.87
N TRP A 57 13.88 7.91 -5.02
CA TRP A 57 13.21 7.98 -3.72
C TRP A 57 11.69 8.10 -3.85
N GLY A 58 10.97 7.13 -3.31
CA GLY A 58 9.52 7.13 -3.14
C GLY A 58 8.91 5.77 -3.42
N PHE A 59 7.59 5.74 -3.57
CA PHE A 59 6.86 4.49 -3.77
C PHE A 59 5.55 4.73 -4.53
N ALA A 60 5.15 3.76 -5.34
CA ALA A 60 3.79 3.65 -5.88
C ALA A 60 3.47 2.20 -6.25
N ALA A 61 2.24 1.79 -6.02
CA ALA A 61 1.78 0.45 -6.38
C ALA A 61 0.34 0.45 -6.91
N LEU A 62 0.08 -0.42 -7.89
CA LEU A 62 -1.27 -0.78 -8.31
C LEU A 62 -1.76 -1.96 -7.45
N VAL A 63 -2.88 -1.76 -6.79
CA VAL A 63 -3.57 -2.77 -5.99
C VAL A 63 -4.82 -3.21 -6.74
N GLU A 64 -4.88 -4.49 -7.06
CA GLU A 64 -6.05 -5.12 -7.69
C GLU A 64 -6.67 -6.12 -6.68
N TYR A 65 -7.93 -5.88 -6.29
CA TYR A 65 -8.65 -6.72 -5.33
C TYR A 65 -10.16 -6.68 -5.60
N ASP A 66 -10.80 -7.85 -5.68
CA ASP A 66 -12.25 -7.99 -5.84
C ASP A 66 -12.87 -7.16 -6.99
N GLY A 67 -12.13 -7.00 -8.09
CA GLY A 67 -12.53 -6.21 -9.26
C GLY A 67 -12.26 -4.70 -9.13
N ASP A 68 -11.88 -4.23 -7.95
CA ASP A 68 -11.42 -2.87 -7.73
C ASP A 68 -9.94 -2.72 -8.11
N VAL A 69 -9.62 -1.54 -8.65
CA VAL A 69 -8.26 -1.12 -8.97
C VAL A 69 -7.97 0.18 -8.24
N LEU A 70 -6.93 0.16 -7.40
CA LEU A 70 -6.49 1.29 -6.60
C LEU A 70 -5.02 1.59 -6.90
N LEU A 71 -4.74 2.83 -7.30
CA LEU A 71 -3.37 3.36 -7.30
C LEU A 71 -3.06 3.90 -5.90
N PHE A 72 -2.11 3.25 -5.23
CA PHE A 72 -1.62 3.67 -3.92
C PHE A 72 -0.32 4.47 -4.07
N ASP A 73 -0.32 5.68 -3.49
CA ASP A 73 0.75 6.68 -3.59
C ASP A 73 1.07 7.06 -5.05
N THR A 74 1.93 8.06 -5.25
CA THR A 74 2.38 8.50 -6.58
C THR A 74 3.87 8.79 -6.65
N GLY A 75 4.61 8.64 -5.55
CA GLY A 75 6.06 8.84 -5.50
C GLY A 75 6.50 10.11 -6.24
N ALA A 76 7.46 9.97 -7.16
CA ALA A 76 7.85 11.00 -8.11
C ALA A 76 7.02 10.87 -9.41
N GLY A 77 5.95 11.66 -9.53
CA GLY A 77 4.94 11.55 -10.59
C GLY A 77 5.46 11.31 -12.03
N PRO A 78 6.48 12.03 -12.54
CA PRO A 78 7.01 11.77 -13.89
C PRO A 78 7.60 10.36 -14.06
N ILE A 79 8.41 9.90 -13.09
CA ILE A 79 9.02 8.56 -13.14
C ILE A 79 7.95 7.48 -13.06
N LEU A 80 6.91 7.70 -12.25
CA LEU A 80 5.76 6.81 -12.17
C LEU A 80 5.10 6.62 -13.54
N LEU A 81 4.79 7.71 -14.25
CA LEU A 81 4.14 7.63 -15.56
C LEU A 81 5.01 6.86 -16.57
N ASP A 82 6.30 7.16 -16.64
CA ASP A 82 7.24 6.45 -17.52
C ASP A 82 7.30 4.95 -17.17
N ASN A 83 7.37 4.60 -15.89
CA ASN A 83 7.37 3.19 -15.46
C ASN A 83 6.05 2.48 -15.80
N MET A 84 4.90 3.17 -15.68
CA MET A 84 3.60 2.62 -16.07
C MET A 84 3.54 2.33 -17.57
N GLU A 85 4.12 3.18 -18.41
CA GLU A 85 4.22 2.94 -19.86
C GLU A 85 5.09 1.71 -20.18
N GLN A 86 6.16 1.45 -19.44
CA GLN A 86 7.04 0.29 -19.65
C GLN A 86 6.43 -1.04 -19.19
N LEU A 87 5.50 -0.99 -18.24
CA LEU A 87 4.79 -2.17 -17.69
C LEU A 87 3.52 -2.52 -18.46
N GLY A 88 3.03 -1.62 -19.31
CA GLY A 88 1.83 -1.77 -20.15
C GLY A 88 2.01 -2.64 -21.38
#